data_AF-A0A532U2N6-F1
#
_entry.id   AF-A0A532U2N6-F1
#
_cell.length_a   1.000
_cell.length_b   1.000
_cell.length_c   1.000
_cell.angle_alpha   90.00
_cell.angle_beta   90.00
_cell.angle_gamma   90.00
#
_symmetry.space_group_name_H-M   'P 1'
#
loop_
_entity.id
_entity.type
_entity.pdbx_description
1 polymer ?
#
loop_
_entity_poly.entity_id
_entity_poly.type
_entity_poly.pdbx_seq_one_letter_code
_entity_poly.pdbx_strand_id
1 'polypeptide(L)'
;MPLDADGLLEIGERVYNLERYYNNLNGFREGSDYLPKRFLEEPATGAAEGSICELDEMLEEYYNFRGWQNGVVPEDKLMELGILE
;
A
#
# COMPACT_ATOMS: atom_id res chain seq x y z
N MET A 1 -17.87 15.47 -1.73
CA MET A 1 -17.79 14.33 -2.67
C MET A 1 -19.21 13.82 -2.91
N PRO A 2 -19.59 13.56 -4.17
CA PRO A 2 -20.84 12.88 -4.50
C PRO A 2 -20.84 11.43 -3.98
N LEU A 3 -22.02 10.81 -3.86
CA LEU A 3 -22.20 9.43 -3.37
C LEU A 3 -22.49 8.44 -4.52
N ASP A 4 -21.92 8.69 -5.69
CA ASP A 4 -21.93 7.77 -6.84
C ASP A 4 -20.73 6.80 -6.76
N ALA A 5 -20.58 5.92 -7.75
CA ALA A 5 -19.54 4.89 -7.73
C ALA A 5 -18.12 5.48 -7.60
N ASP A 6 -17.81 6.51 -8.38
CA ASP A 6 -16.49 7.16 -8.36
C ASP A 6 -16.28 7.92 -7.04
N GLY A 7 -17.28 8.63 -6.56
CA GLY A 7 -17.21 9.30 -5.25
C GLY A 7 -17.02 8.34 -4.08
N LEU A 8 -17.62 7.15 -4.13
CA LEU A 8 -17.38 6.10 -3.12
C LEU A 8 -15.96 5.54 -3.18
N LEU A 9 -15.37 5.39 -4.38
CA LEU A 9 -13.98 4.98 -4.53
C LEU A 9 -13.01 6.03 -3.97
N GLU A 10 -13.26 7.31 -4.25
CA GLU A 10 -12.47 8.43 -3.71
C GLU A 10 -12.57 8.48 -2.16
N ILE A 11 -13.75 8.19 -1.59
CA ILE A 11 -13.91 8.09 -0.12
C ILE A 11 -13.06 6.95 0.43
N GLY A 12 -13.09 5.78 -0.22
CA GLY A 12 -12.27 4.63 0.18
C GLY A 12 -10.77 4.91 0.09
N GLU A 13 -10.33 5.58 -0.98
CA GLU A 13 -8.95 5.99 -1.15
C GLU A 13 -8.51 6.94 -0.04
N ARG A 14 -9.33 7.95 0.30
CA ARG A 14 -9.08 8.87 1.40
C ARG A 14 -8.92 8.14 2.74
N VAL A 15 -9.84 7.23 3.06
CA VAL A 15 -9.79 6.47 4.32
C VAL A 15 -8.50 5.67 4.43
N TYR A 16 -8.14 4.93 3.39
CA TYR A 16 -6.95 4.07 3.43
C TYR A 16 -5.64 4.88 3.50
N ASN A 17 -5.58 6.04 2.84
CA ASN A 17 -4.43 6.95 2.95
C ASN A 17 -4.34 7.59 4.35
N LEU A 18 -5.49 7.90 4.98
CA LEU A 18 -5.52 8.39 6.36
C LEU A 18 -5.02 7.33 7.35
N GLU A 19 -5.45 6.08 7.20
CA GLU A 19 -4.95 4.95 8.01
C GLU A 19 -3.45 4.75 7.83
N ARG A 20 -2.97 4.77 6.58
CA ARG A 20 -1.53 4.66 6.30
C ARG A 20 -0.75 5.82 6.88
N TYR A 21 -1.24 7.05 6.74
CA TYR A 21 -0.60 8.23 7.29
C TYR A 21 -0.50 8.17 8.81
N TYR A 22 -1.57 7.74 9.49
CA TYR A 22 -1.53 7.48 10.93
C TYR A 22 -0.42 6.46 11.27
N ASN A 23 -0.32 5.35 10.55
CA ASN A 23 0.77 4.39 10.76
C ASN A 23 2.16 5.00 10.48
N ASN A 24 2.29 5.84 9.45
CA ASN A 24 3.53 6.55 9.15
C ASN A 24 3.97 7.47 10.30
N LEU A 25 3.02 8.18 10.94
CA LEU A 25 3.28 8.99 12.13
C LEU A 25 3.71 8.13 13.34
N ASN A 26 3.29 6.87 13.38
CA ASN A 26 3.64 5.90 14.43
C ASN A 26 4.85 5.02 14.07
N GLY A 27 5.63 5.39 13.05
CA GLY A 27 6.91 4.76 12.73
C GLY A 27 6.86 3.65 11.66
N PHE A 28 5.70 3.35 11.08
CA PHE A 28 5.59 2.45 9.94
C PHE A 28 6.10 3.15 8.67
N ARG A 29 7.20 2.73 8.06
CA ARG A 29 7.84 3.42 6.92
C ARG A 29 8.41 2.41 5.92
N GLU A 30 9.40 2.83 5.13
CA GLU A 30 10.16 1.96 4.23
C GLU A 30 10.59 0.66 4.93
N GLY A 31 10.35 -0.47 4.28
CA GLY A 31 10.63 -1.81 4.80
C GLY A 31 9.64 -2.35 5.84
N SER A 32 8.57 -1.61 6.18
CA SER A 32 7.57 -2.08 7.14
C SER A 32 6.52 -3.01 6.53
N ASP A 33 6.35 -3.00 5.20
CA ASP A 33 5.51 -3.98 4.50
C ASP A 33 6.40 -5.16 4.08
N TYR A 34 6.22 -6.30 4.73
CA TYR A 34 6.99 -7.50 4.45
C TYR A 34 6.17 -8.76 4.71
N LEU A 35 6.61 -9.87 4.13
CA LEU A 35 6.13 -11.21 4.44
C LEU A 35 7.18 -11.98 5.25
N PRO A 36 6.76 -12.99 6.04
CA PRO A 36 7.70 -13.95 6.60
C PRO A 36 8.58 -14.57 5.51
N LYS A 37 9.88 -14.76 5.81
CA LYS A 37 10.89 -15.27 4.85
C LYS A 37 10.48 -16.53 4.10
N ARG A 38 9.72 -17.41 4.75
CA ARG A 38 9.15 -18.61 4.14
C ARG A 38 8.44 -18.34 2.81
N PHE A 39 7.71 -17.23 2.68
CA PHE A 39 7.00 -16.91 1.44
C PHE A 39 7.90 -16.36 0.33
N LEU A 40 9.10 -15.88 0.68
CA LEU A 40 10.05 -15.24 -0.23
C LEU A 40 11.18 -16.20 -0.64
N GLU A 41 11.49 -17.18 0.21
CA GLU A 41 12.67 -18.04 0.05
C GLU A 41 12.31 -19.53 -0.13
N GLU A 42 11.16 -20.00 0.37
CA GLU A 42 10.74 -21.40 0.25
C GLU A 42 9.69 -21.55 -0.87
N PRO A 43 9.97 -22.39 -1.89
CA PRO A 43 8.99 -22.65 -2.94
C PRO A 43 7.69 -23.25 -2.41
N ALA A 44 6.57 -22.82 -2.99
CA ALA A 44 5.26 -23.39 -2.73
C ALA A 44 5.20 -24.86 -3.19
N THR A 45 4.15 -25.56 -2.74
CA THR A 45 3.90 -26.97 -3.04
C THR A 45 2.54 -27.18 -3.70
N GLY A 46 2.34 -28.30 -4.37
CA GLY A 46 1.06 -28.64 -5.00
C GLY A 46 0.84 -27.90 -6.31
N ALA A 47 -0.30 -27.25 -6.49
CA ALA A 47 -0.64 -26.63 -7.78
C ALA A 47 0.28 -25.45 -8.17
N ALA A 48 0.94 -24.82 -7.20
CA ALA A 48 1.89 -23.71 -7.40
C ALA A 48 3.34 -24.17 -7.12
N GLU A 49 3.64 -25.45 -7.28
CA GLU A 49 4.96 -26.01 -6.97
C GLU A 49 6.09 -25.25 -7.66
N GLY A 50 7.10 -24.85 -6.89
CA GLY A 50 8.26 -24.12 -7.39
C GLY A 50 8.12 -22.58 -7.35
N SER A 51 6.92 -22.03 -7.18
CA SER A 51 6.71 -20.58 -7.11
C SER A 51 7.13 -19.97 -5.77
N ILE A 52 7.69 -18.77 -5.80
CA ILE A 52 7.94 -17.89 -4.65
C ILE A 52 7.23 -16.55 -4.86
N CYS A 53 7.00 -15.77 -3.79
CA CYS A 53 6.39 -14.44 -3.91
C CYS A 53 7.43 -13.38 -4.30
N GLU A 54 7.18 -12.68 -5.40
CA GLU A 54 8.00 -11.58 -5.92
C GLU A 54 7.64 -10.26 -5.23
N LEU A 55 7.70 -10.25 -3.89
CA LEU A 55 7.14 -9.16 -3.08
C LEU A 55 7.75 -7.80 -3.39
N ASP A 56 9.05 -7.71 -3.66
CA ASP A 56 9.72 -6.44 -3.92
C ASP A 56 9.16 -5.75 -5.18
N GLU A 57 8.97 -6.50 -6.27
CA GLU A 57 8.38 -6.01 -7.52
C GLU A 57 6.91 -5.61 -7.30
N MET A 58 6.15 -6.45 -6.58
CA MET A 58 4.75 -6.17 -6.25
C MET A 58 4.58 -4.90 -5.39
N LEU A 59 5.49 -4.67 -4.43
CA LEU A 59 5.45 -3.48 -3.58
C LEU A 59 5.80 -2.21 -4.38
N GLU A 60 6.77 -2.29 -5.29
CA GLU A 60 7.09 -1.17 -6.19
C GLU A 60 5.87 -0.77 -7.03
N GLU A 61 5.23 -1.74 -7.70
CA GLU A 61 4.00 -1.49 -8.47
C GLU A 61 2.87 -0.94 -7.59
N TYR A 62 2.68 -1.52 -6.39
CA TYR A 62 1.66 -1.09 -5.46
C TYR A 62 1.87 0.36 -4.99
N TYR A 63 3.08 0.73 -4.58
CA TYR A 63 3.36 2.09 -4.13
C TYR A 63 3.20 3.11 -5.26
N ASN A 64 3.65 2.78 -6.47
CA ASN A 64 3.45 3.61 -7.64
C ASN A 64 1.96 3.83 -7.92
N PHE A 65 1.15 2.76 -7.86
CA PHE A 65 -0.30 2.86 -8.03
C PHE A 65 -0.96 3.70 -6.94
N ARG A 66 -0.50 3.60 -5.69
CA ARG A 66 -1.02 4.38 -4.55
C ARG A 66 -0.54 5.84 -4.51
N GLY A 67 0.44 6.21 -5.33
CA GLY A 67 1.13 7.49 -5.22
C GLY A 67 1.96 7.61 -3.94
N TRP A 68 2.50 6.49 -3.43
CA TRP A 68 3.34 6.45 -2.24
C TRP A 68 4.82 6.44 -2.60
N GLN A 69 5.67 6.95 -1.71
CA GLN A 69 7.12 6.87 -1.85
C GLN A 69 7.67 5.92 -0.78
N ASN A 70 8.19 4.77 -1.20
CA ASN A 70 8.75 3.74 -0.30
C ASN A 70 7.80 3.38 0.85
N GLY A 71 6.50 3.22 0.56
CA GLY A 71 5.48 2.90 1.55
C GLY A 71 5.07 4.06 2.49
N VAL A 72 5.49 5.28 2.21
CA VAL A 72 5.09 6.50 2.92
C VAL A 72 4.16 7.33 2.04
N VAL A 73 3.03 7.79 2.60
CA VAL A 73 2.12 8.70 1.89
C VAL A 73 2.77 10.08 1.81
N PRO A 74 3.00 10.64 0.60
CA PRO A 74 3.57 11.97 0.45
C PRO A 74 2.53 13.05 0.77
N GLU A 75 3.02 14.24 1.11
CA GLU A 75 2.19 15.35 1.59
C GLU A 75 1.22 15.88 0.52
N ASP A 76 1.63 15.91 -0.74
CA ASP A 76 0.80 16.29 -1.88
C ASP A 76 -0.43 15.39 -2.01
N LYS A 77 -0.27 14.08 -1.84
CA LYS A 77 -1.40 13.12 -1.85
C LYS A 77 -2.34 13.33 -0.67
N LEU A 78 -1.82 13.70 0.51
CA LEU A 78 -2.64 14.01 1.68
C LEU A 78 -3.45 15.29 1.49
N MET A 79 -2.87 16.31 0.85
CA MET A 79 -3.57 17.54 0.48
C MET A 79 -4.62 17.28 -0.60
N GLU A 80 -4.28 16.50 -1.64
CA GLU A 80 -5.21 16.08 -2.71
C GLU A 80 -6.48 15.44 -2.14
N LEU A 81 -6.32 14.55 -1.14
CA LEU A 81 -7.42 13.83 -0.50
C LEU A 81 -8.07 14.61 0.66
N GLY A 82 -7.67 15.87 0.91
CA GLY A 82 -8.20 16.71 1.98
C GLY A 82 -8.00 16.11 3.38
N ILE A 83 -6.85 15.47 3.61
CA ILE A 83 -6.41 14.96 4.93
C ILE A 83 -5.59 16.04 5.65
N LEU A 84 -4.76 16.78 4.90
CA LEU A 84 -4.02 17.95 5.37
C LEU A 84 -4.51 19.22 4.67
N GLU A 85 -4.22 20.37 5.29
CA GLU A 85 -4.53 21.73 4.79
C GLU A 85 -3.27 22.45 4.30
#